data_AF-A0A932C6F7-F1
#
_entry.id   AF-A0A932C6F7-F1
#
_cell.length_a   1.000
_cell.length_b   1.000
_cell.length_c   1.000
_cell.angle_alpha   90.00
_cell.angle_beta   90.00
_cell.angle_gamma   90.00
#
_symmetry.space_group_name_H-M   'P 1'
#
loop_
_entity.id
_entity.type
_entity.pdbx_description
1 polymer ?
#
loop_
_entity_poly.entity_id
_entity_poly.type
_entity_poly.pdbx_seq_one_letter_code
_entity_poly.pdbx_strand_id
1 'polypeptide(L)'
;MLSYRVILSCAKDPHLRQPLDEDVATLGNFALLRMTDGENKVRTRWAGAGPDALAFAGGLGLAWHFQWETRDLVWSLWLSSLVIGYGMIVWSLIGPAILIGAKAWGERALLRGEPKGPMALAGGAMLVGGLFLLAFFTVHFGGFHFVHSVFLNTFFPVEPGLTKSFPGPALYWEVFRRYWWFLPAAAIAERQAFRLAPAPAGPPDTAVTAEAIAARKARNARVGLGGGGTMAPYRNVVRLHLLIFFFAGAHLAKLDNFLVYAVVSAVYFFPWRLLRRAAAVPAASG
;
A
#
# COMPACT_ATOMS: atom_id res chain seq x y z
N MET A 1 46.37 -46.29 -25.00
CA MET A 1 46.44 -47.01 -26.29
C MET A 1 45.48 -48.19 -26.22
N LEU A 2 44.78 -48.49 -27.32
CA LEU A 2 43.58 -49.36 -27.47
C LEU A 2 42.25 -48.71 -27.02
N SER A 3 41.16 -48.71 -27.78
CA SER A 3 40.92 -49.16 -29.15
C SER A 3 39.64 -48.49 -29.69
N TYR A 4 39.66 -48.16 -30.98
CA TYR A 4 38.58 -47.58 -31.79
C TYR A 4 37.75 -48.71 -32.44
N ARG A 5 36.51 -48.39 -32.83
CA ARG A 5 35.61 -49.08 -33.81
C ARG A 5 34.73 -50.26 -33.34
N VAL A 6 33.42 -49.98 -33.29
CA VAL A 6 32.33 -50.78 -33.90
C VAL A 6 31.27 -49.73 -34.36
N ILE A 7 31.26 -49.32 -35.64
CA ILE A 7 30.40 -49.80 -36.76
C ILE A 7 28.90 -49.75 -36.38
N LEU A 8 28.17 -48.68 -36.73
CA LEU A 8 27.39 -48.53 -37.98
C LEU A 8 26.49 -49.74 -38.29
N SER A 9 25.27 -49.75 -37.76
CA SER A 9 24.10 -50.30 -38.45
C SER A 9 22.82 -49.93 -37.70
N CYS A 10 22.06 -48.97 -38.21
CA CYS A 10 20.61 -48.96 -38.12
C CYS A 10 20.03 -47.82 -38.99
N ALA A 11 19.44 -48.24 -40.12
CA ALA A 11 18.13 -47.81 -40.61
C ALA A 11 17.89 -46.28 -40.67
N LYS A 12 18.01 -45.60 -41.81
CA LYS A 12 17.14 -45.70 -43.00
C LYS A 12 15.67 -45.93 -42.65
N ASP A 13 15.10 -45.01 -41.88
CA ASP A 13 13.65 -44.91 -41.66
C ASP A 13 13.07 -43.85 -42.64
N PRO A 14 12.21 -44.22 -43.62
CA PRO A 14 11.65 -43.28 -44.59
C PRO A 14 10.44 -42.48 -44.07
N HIS A 15 10.05 -42.62 -42.79
CA HIS A 15 8.84 -41.97 -42.25
C HIS A 15 9.06 -40.60 -41.58
N LEU A 16 10.29 -40.06 -41.57
CA LEU A 16 10.58 -38.71 -41.06
C LEU A 16 10.55 -37.66 -42.19
N ARG A 17 9.39 -37.47 -42.81
CA ARG A 17 9.02 -36.21 -43.46
C ARG A 17 7.78 -35.67 -42.76
N GLN A 18 7.99 -35.11 -41.57
CA GLN A 18 7.02 -34.13 -41.05
C GLN A 18 7.22 -32.81 -41.79
N PRO A 19 6.14 -32.16 -42.26
CA PRO A 19 6.24 -30.88 -42.94
C PRO A 19 6.68 -29.80 -41.94
N LEU A 20 7.78 -29.11 -42.26
CA LEU A 20 8.33 -27.95 -41.54
C LEU A 20 7.44 -26.68 -41.62
N ASP A 21 6.15 -26.83 -41.95
CA ASP A 21 5.22 -25.71 -42.19
C ASP A 21 4.36 -25.35 -40.95
N GLU A 22 4.35 -26.17 -39.89
CA GLU A 22 3.60 -25.87 -38.65
C GLU A 22 4.31 -24.89 -37.69
N ASP A 23 5.63 -24.68 -37.85
CA ASP A 23 6.41 -23.84 -36.93
C ASP A 23 6.18 -22.33 -37.15
N VAL A 24 5.87 -21.90 -38.38
CA VAL A 24 5.68 -20.47 -38.68
C VAL A 24 4.33 -19.95 -38.17
N ALA A 25 3.28 -20.78 -38.22
CA ALA A 25 1.96 -20.43 -37.69
C ALA A 25 1.96 -20.34 -36.15
N THR A 26 2.75 -21.21 -35.49
CA THR A 26 2.85 -21.25 -34.03
C THR A 26 3.63 -20.05 -33.48
N LEU A 27 4.71 -19.63 -34.15
CA LEU A 27 5.48 -18.43 -33.78
C LEU A 27 4.67 -17.12 -33.94
N GLY A 28 3.81 -17.04 -34.96
CA GLY A 28 2.89 -15.91 -35.15
C GLY A 28 1.88 -15.77 -33.99
N ASN A 29 1.31 -16.89 -33.52
CA ASN A 29 0.37 -16.89 -32.41
C ASN A 29 1.02 -16.49 -31.08
N PHE A 30 2.29 -16.88 -30.84
CA PHE A 30 3.03 -16.45 -29.65
C PHE A 30 3.34 -14.96 -29.64
N ALA A 31 3.69 -14.37 -30.78
CA ALA A 31 3.92 -12.93 -30.90
C ALA A 31 2.61 -12.14 -30.66
N LEU A 32 1.50 -12.61 -31.22
CA LEU A 32 0.18 -11.99 -31.05
C LEU A 32 -0.32 -12.09 -29.60
N LEU A 33 -0.22 -13.26 -28.95
CA LEU A 33 -0.57 -13.45 -27.53
C LEU A 33 0.28 -12.59 -26.59
N ARG A 34 1.57 -12.42 -26.89
CA ARG A 34 2.46 -11.58 -26.07
C ARG A 34 2.16 -10.09 -26.20
N MET A 35 1.70 -9.63 -27.38
CA MET A 35 1.24 -8.24 -27.57
C MET A 35 -0.07 -7.97 -26.84
N THR A 36 -1.03 -8.90 -26.88
CA THR A 36 -2.34 -8.72 -26.21
C THR A 36 -2.22 -8.77 -24.67
N ASP A 37 -1.33 -9.61 -24.12
CA ASP A 37 -1.04 -9.64 -22.69
C ASP A 37 -0.40 -8.35 -22.18
N GLY A 38 0.47 -7.74 -23.00
CA GLY A 38 1.11 -6.46 -22.71
C GLY A 38 0.11 -5.32 -22.66
N GLU A 39 -0.73 -5.19 -23.69
CA GLU A 39 -1.79 -4.16 -23.75
C GLU A 39 -2.81 -4.31 -22.62
N ASN A 40 -3.25 -5.53 -22.31
CA ASN A 40 -4.20 -5.78 -21.22
C ASN A 40 -3.63 -5.39 -19.85
N LYS A 41 -2.33 -5.64 -19.61
CA LYS A 41 -1.64 -5.19 -18.38
C LYS A 41 -1.55 -3.67 -18.29
N VAL A 42 -1.30 -2.97 -19.41
CA VAL A 42 -1.27 -1.50 -19.40
C VAL A 42 -2.66 -0.93 -19.14
N ARG A 43 -3.70 -1.42 -19.84
CA ARG A 43 -5.09 -0.95 -19.66
C ARG A 43 -5.59 -1.16 -18.22
N THR A 44 -5.35 -2.32 -17.63
CA THR A 44 -5.74 -2.60 -16.24
C THR A 44 -5.01 -1.71 -15.22
N ARG A 45 -3.75 -1.34 -15.48
CA ARG A 45 -2.96 -0.43 -14.62
C ARG A 45 -3.53 1.00 -14.61
N TRP A 46 -3.96 1.50 -15.76
CA TRP A 46 -4.59 2.83 -15.87
C TRP A 46 -6.02 2.85 -15.32
N ALA A 47 -6.79 1.79 -15.54
CA ALA A 47 -8.13 1.65 -14.95
C ALA A 47 -8.09 1.67 -13.41
N GLY A 48 -7.06 1.08 -12.79
CA GLY A 48 -6.84 1.17 -11.34
C GLY A 48 -6.39 2.54 -10.82
N ALA A 49 -5.83 3.39 -11.69
CA ALA A 49 -5.33 4.72 -11.33
C ALA A 49 -6.39 5.84 -11.46
N GLY A 50 -7.50 5.58 -12.16
CA GLY A 50 -8.59 6.55 -12.39
C GLY A 50 -9.09 7.25 -11.12
N PRO A 51 -9.43 6.52 -10.03
CA PRO A 51 -9.92 7.18 -8.82
C PRO A 51 -8.88 8.07 -8.13
N ASP A 52 -7.59 7.75 -8.26
CA ASP A 52 -6.51 8.56 -7.66
C ASP A 52 -6.30 9.84 -8.48
N ALA A 53 -6.39 9.74 -9.81
CA ALA A 53 -6.35 10.91 -10.70
C ALA A 53 -7.57 11.82 -10.51
N LEU A 54 -8.76 11.25 -10.29
CA LEU A 54 -9.97 12.02 -9.96
C LEU A 54 -9.86 12.70 -8.60
N ALA A 55 -9.34 12.00 -7.57
CA ALA A 55 -9.09 12.60 -6.26
C ALA A 55 -8.08 13.75 -6.36
N PHE A 56 -7.03 13.60 -7.17
CA PHE A 56 -6.05 14.66 -7.44
C PHE A 56 -6.68 15.88 -8.13
N ALA A 57 -7.37 15.67 -9.25
CA ALA A 57 -8.00 16.75 -10.01
C ALA A 57 -9.09 17.45 -9.19
N GLY A 58 -9.88 16.68 -8.43
CA GLY A 58 -10.90 17.20 -7.53
C GLY A 58 -10.28 18.03 -6.39
N GLY A 59 -9.21 17.54 -5.76
CA GLY A 59 -8.49 18.29 -4.73
C GLY A 59 -7.91 19.60 -5.25
N LEU A 60 -7.29 19.58 -6.43
CA LEU A 60 -6.75 20.78 -7.07
C LEU A 60 -7.84 21.77 -7.50
N GLY A 61 -8.95 21.27 -8.04
CA GLY A 61 -10.10 22.07 -8.43
C GLY A 61 -10.77 22.76 -7.24
N LEU A 62 -10.92 22.06 -6.11
CA LEU A 62 -11.43 22.65 -4.86
C LEU A 62 -10.48 23.71 -4.31
N ALA A 63 -9.18 23.42 -4.29
CA ALA A 63 -8.18 24.38 -3.84
C ALA A 63 -8.20 25.67 -4.65
N TRP A 64 -8.32 25.56 -5.98
CA TRP A 64 -8.45 26.70 -6.85
C TRP A 64 -9.77 27.45 -6.64
N HIS A 65 -10.90 26.73 -6.55
CA HIS A 65 -12.21 27.34 -6.37
C HIS A 65 -12.32 28.11 -5.05
N PHE A 66 -11.81 27.54 -3.95
CA PHE A 66 -11.85 28.15 -2.62
C PHE A 66 -10.67 29.07 -2.31
N GLN A 67 -9.79 29.32 -3.29
CA GLN A 67 -8.59 30.15 -3.13
C GLN A 67 -7.78 29.74 -1.89
N TRP A 68 -7.60 28.44 -1.68
CA TRP A 68 -6.94 27.92 -0.50
C TRP A 68 -5.50 28.41 -0.40
N GLU A 69 -5.15 28.90 0.78
CA GLU A 69 -3.79 29.27 1.11
C GLU A 69 -2.99 28.02 1.52
N THR A 70 -1.65 28.16 1.56
CA THR A 70 -0.76 27.09 2.07
C THR A 70 -1.20 26.59 3.45
N ARG A 71 -1.71 27.49 4.30
CA ARG A 71 -2.29 27.15 5.60
C ARG A 71 -3.40 26.11 5.49
N ASP A 72 -4.36 26.32 4.60
CA ASP A 72 -5.53 25.45 4.46
C ASP A 72 -5.13 24.06 3.98
N LEU A 73 -4.14 23.99 3.09
CA LEU A 73 -3.56 22.72 2.67
C LEU A 73 -2.88 21.98 3.83
N VAL A 74 -2.03 22.67 4.59
CA VAL A 74 -1.26 22.03 5.66
C VAL A 74 -2.19 21.52 6.78
N TRP A 75 -3.21 22.30 7.16
CA TRP A 75 -4.19 21.86 8.16
C TRP A 75 -5.14 20.75 7.67
N SER A 76 -5.54 20.76 6.40
CA SER A 76 -6.33 19.66 5.84
C SER A 76 -5.53 18.35 5.71
N LEU A 77 -4.24 18.43 5.36
CA LEU A 77 -3.32 17.29 5.40
C LEU A 77 -3.10 16.79 6.84
N TRP A 78 -2.93 17.70 7.80
CA TRP A 78 -2.84 17.33 9.21
C TRP A 78 -4.11 16.62 9.70
N LEU A 79 -5.29 17.19 9.44
CA LEU A 79 -6.57 16.62 9.87
C LEU A 79 -6.84 15.27 9.22
N SER A 80 -6.60 15.13 7.91
CA SER A 80 -6.76 13.86 7.21
C SER A 80 -5.77 12.81 7.70
N SER A 81 -4.51 13.18 7.93
CA SER A 81 -3.52 12.27 8.52
C SER A 81 -3.97 11.80 9.90
N LEU A 82 -4.49 12.69 10.76
CA LEU A 82 -5.00 12.33 12.07
C LEU A 82 -6.18 11.35 11.96
N VAL A 83 -7.22 11.68 11.20
CA VAL A 83 -8.47 10.90 11.15
C VAL A 83 -8.29 9.61 10.35
N ILE A 84 -7.82 9.72 9.11
CA ILE A 84 -7.66 8.56 8.21
C ILE A 84 -6.48 7.70 8.67
N GLY A 85 -5.37 8.32 9.09
CA GLY A 85 -4.22 7.60 9.64
C GLY A 85 -4.56 6.82 10.91
N TYR A 86 -5.31 7.43 11.84
CA TYR A 86 -5.77 6.70 13.02
C TYR A 86 -6.76 5.59 12.66
N GLY A 87 -7.68 5.85 11.71
CA GLY A 87 -8.57 4.83 11.16
C GLY A 87 -7.82 3.64 10.59
N MET A 88 -6.70 3.86 9.88
CA MET A 88 -5.85 2.80 9.37
C MET A 88 -5.15 2.00 10.48
N ILE A 89 -4.71 2.65 11.57
CA ILE A 89 -4.14 1.96 12.75
C ILE A 89 -5.19 1.01 13.33
N VAL A 90 -6.39 1.53 13.62
CA VAL A 90 -7.51 0.74 14.15
C VAL A 90 -7.84 -0.42 13.22
N TRP A 91 -7.97 -0.16 11.92
CA TRP A 91 -8.25 -1.18 10.92
C TRP A 91 -7.17 -2.26 10.83
N SER A 92 -5.89 -1.87 10.89
CA SER A 92 -4.78 -2.82 10.81
C SER A 92 -4.71 -3.78 12.00
N LEU A 93 -5.17 -3.33 13.17
CA LEU A 93 -5.22 -4.13 14.40
C LEU A 93 -6.48 -5.01 14.45
N ILE A 94 -7.64 -4.45 14.08
CA ILE A 94 -8.94 -5.13 14.21
C ILE A 94 -9.24 -6.02 12.99
N GLY A 95 -8.82 -5.62 11.79
CA GLY A 95 -9.12 -6.29 10.52
C GLY A 95 -8.74 -7.78 10.51
N PRO A 96 -7.51 -8.17 10.91
CA PRO A 96 -7.14 -9.58 11.04
C PRO A 96 -8.01 -10.34 12.05
N ALA A 97 -8.36 -9.72 13.18
CA ALA A 97 -9.24 -10.35 14.18
C ALA A 97 -10.65 -10.59 13.63
N ILE A 98 -11.22 -9.63 12.87
CA ILE A 98 -12.50 -9.81 12.19
C ILE A 98 -12.44 -10.97 11.20
N LEU A 99 -11.38 -11.05 10.38
CA LEU A 99 -11.21 -12.14 9.42
C LEU A 99 -11.11 -13.51 10.09
N ILE A 100 -10.30 -13.61 11.14
CA ILE A 100 -10.13 -14.85 11.91
C ILE A 100 -11.47 -15.24 12.55
N GLY A 101 -12.16 -14.28 13.16
CA GLY A 101 -13.48 -14.51 13.77
C GLY A 101 -14.52 -14.96 12.76
N ALA A 102 -14.61 -14.29 11.61
CA ALA A 102 -15.54 -14.64 10.53
C ALA A 102 -15.25 -16.05 9.97
N LYS A 103 -13.96 -16.40 9.79
CA LYS A 103 -13.57 -17.73 9.34
C LYS A 103 -13.89 -18.81 10.38
N ALA A 104 -13.51 -18.58 11.64
CA ALA A 104 -13.80 -19.50 12.74
C ALA A 104 -15.32 -19.73 12.91
N TRP A 105 -16.12 -18.69 12.67
CA TRP A 105 -17.58 -18.80 12.67
C TRP A 105 -18.10 -19.67 11.52
N GLY A 106 -17.59 -19.48 10.30
CA GLY A 106 -17.95 -20.31 9.14
C GLY A 106 -17.56 -21.78 9.31
N GLU A 107 -16.43 -22.04 9.95
CA GLU A 107 -15.87 -23.39 10.16
C GLU A 107 -16.28 -24.02 11.51
N ARG A 108 -17.21 -23.40 12.25
CA ARG A 108 -17.60 -23.85 13.61
C ARG A 108 -18.05 -25.31 13.70
N ALA A 109 -18.57 -25.87 12.61
CA ALA A 109 -18.98 -27.27 12.54
C ALA A 109 -17.80 -28.24 12.59
N LEU A 110 -16.67 -27.87 11.94
CA LEU A 110 -15.44 -28.65 11.92
C LEU A 110 -14.70 -28.59 13.27
N LEU A 111 -14.86 -27.49 14.01
CA LEU A 111 -14.16 -27.23 15.26
C LEU A 111 -14.82 -27.86 16.50
N ARG A 112 -15.95 -28.58 16.37
CA ARG A 112 -16.73 -29.10 17.52
C ARG A 112 -15.99 -30.13 18.38
N GLY A 113 -14.92 -30.76 17.88
CA GLY A 113 -14.13 -31.77 18.60
C GLY A 113 -12.74 -31.32 19.07
N GLU A 114 -12.31 -30.10 18.71
CA GLU A 114 -10.95 -29.62 19.00
C GLU A 114 -10.82 -29.11 20.45
N PRO A 115 -9.64 -29.27 21.08
CA PRO A 115 -9.39 -28.76 22.43
C PRO A 115 -9.48 -27.23 22.44
N LYS A 116 -10.41 -26.70 23.25
CA LYS A 116 -10.68 -25.26 23.36
C LYS A 116 -9.57 -24.46 24.04
N GLY A 117 -8.72 -25.12 24.83
CA GLY A 117 -7.68 -24.48 25.66
C GLY A 117 -6.67 -23.65 24.84
N PRO A 118 -5.95 -24.25 23.87
CA PRO A 118 -5.00 -23.52 23.03
C PRO A 118 -5.65 -22.37 22.24
N MET A 119 -6.88 -22.58 21.75
CA MET A 119 -7.62 -21.55 21.02
C MET A 119 -8.01 -20.37 21.91
N ALA A 120 -8.48 -20.64 23.13
CA ALA A 120 -8.81 -19.60 24.11
C ALA A 120 -7.56 -18.83 24.55
N LEU A 121 -6.44 -19.51 24.78
CA LEU A 121 -5.17 -18.88 25.12
C LEU A 121 -4.65 -17.98 23.98
N ALA A 122 -4.67 -18.49 22.75
CA ALA A 122 -4.27 -17.72 21.57
C ALA A 122 -5.18 -16.49 21.36
N GLY A 123 -6.50 -16.66 21.47
CA GLY A 123 -7.46 -15.55 21.39
C GLY A 123 -7.26 -14.52 22.48
N GLY A 124 -7.01 -14.95 23.73
CA GLY A 124 -6.70 -14.07 24.85
C GLY A 124 -5.40 -13.28 24.63
N ALA A 125 -4.32 -13.94 24.20
CA ALA A 125 -3.05 -13.30 23.90
C ALA A 125 -3.19 -12.28 22.76
N MET A 126 -3.94 -12.62 21.70
CA MET A 126 -4.23 -11.70 20.59
C MET A 126 -5.02 -10.47 21.06
N LEU A 127 -6.03 -10.66 21.92
CA LEU A 127 -6.83 -9.56 22.45
C LEU A 127 -5.98 -8.62 23.31
N VAL A 128 -5.24 -9.16 24.27
CA VAL A 128 -4.38 -8.37 25.16
C VAL A 128 -3.30 -7.64 24.36
N GLY A 129 -2.60 -8.35 23.47
CA GLY A 129 -1.59 -7.76 22.61
C GLY A 129 -2.16 -6.68 21.67
N GLY A 130 -3.35 -6.91 21.11
CA GLY A 130 -4.05 -5.95 20.26
C GLY A 130 -4.45 -4.68 21.02
N LEU A 131 -5.00 -4.81 22.22
CA LEU A 131 -5.36 -3.68 23.08
C LEU A 131 -4.13 -2.88 23.52
N PHE A 132 -3.04 -3.56 23.89
CA PHE A 132 -1.78 -2.92 24.22
C PHE A 132 -1.23 -2.12 23.04
N LEU A 133 -1.16 -2.72 21.85
CA LEU A 133 -0.69 -2.03 20.64
C LEU A 133 -1.58 -0.86 20.27
N LEU A 134 -2.90 -1.01 20.39
CA LEU A 134 -3.84 0.08 20.14
C LEU A 134 -3.56 1.25 21.09
N ALA A 135 -3.48 1.01 22.39
CA ALA A 135 -3.19 2.04 23.38
C ALA A 135 -1.85 2.73 23.13
N PHE A 136 -0.79 1.95 22.87
CA PHE A 136 0.54 2.47 22.54
C PHE A 136 0.49 3.38 21.31
N PHE A 137 -0.11 2.91 20.21
CA PHE A 137 -0.20 3.71 18.99
C PHE A 137 -1.10 4.92 19.17
N THR A 138 -2.19 4.86 19.93
CA THR A 138 -3.03 6.03 20.23
C THR A 138 -2.23 7.12 20.93
N VAL A 139 -1.48 6.78 21.98
CA VAL A 139 -0.66 7.74 22.71
C VAL A 139 0.47 8.28 21.83
N HIS A 140 1.19 7.41 21.13
CA HIS A 140 2.32 7.81 20.29
C HIS A 140 1.88 8.65 19.09
N PHE A 141 0.90 8.17 18.32
CA PHE A 141 0.36 8.84 17.15
C PHE A 141 -0.35 10.15 17.51
N GLY A 142 -1.20 10.12 18.54
CA GLY A 142 -1.92 11.30 19.03
C GLY A 142 -0.97 12.35 19.60
N GLY A 143 0.00 11.93 20.42
CA GLY A 143 1.03 12.83 20.96
C GLY A 143 1.89 13.48 19.88
N PHE A 144 2.26 12.71 18.84
CA PHE A 144 2.98 13.26 17.69
C PHE A 144 2.13 14.30 16.93
N HIS A 145 0.86 14.00 16.63
CA HIS A 145 -0.03 14.93 15.94
C HIS A 145 -0.31 16.18 16.78
N PHE A 146 -0.40 16.03 18.09
CA PHE A 146 -0.52 17.13 19.03
C PHE A 146 0.68 18.06 18.94
N VAL A 147 1.90 17.56 19.13
CA VAL A 147 3.13 18.36 19.01
C VAL A 147 3.24 19.00 17.62
N HIS A 148 2.91 18.25 16.58
CA HIS A 148 2.92 18.78 15.22
C HIS A 148 1.91 19.94 15.05
N SER A 149 0.72 19.86 15.65
CA SER A 149 -0.25 20.97 15.62
C SER A 149 0.25 22.24 16.30
N VAL A 150 1.12 22.13 17.32
CA VAL A 150 1.79 23.30 17.95
C VAL A 150 2.68 24.01 16.92
N PHE A 151 3.50 23.25 16.18
CA PHE A 151 4.33 23.81 15.11
C PHE A 151 3.47 24.43 14.02
N LEU A 152 2.42 23.74 13.56
CA LEU A 152 1.52 24.26 12.54
C LEU A 152 0.83 25.55 12.98
N ASN A 153 0.37 25.64 14.23
CA ASN A 153 -0.24 26.87 14.73
C ASN A 153 0.76 28.03 14.83
N THR A 154 2.05 27.72 15.03
CA THR A 154 3.12 28.74 15.08
C THR A 154 3.42 29.31 13.70
N PHE A 155 3.48 28.48 12.65
CA PHE A 155 3.83 28.92 11.29
C PHE A 155 2.62 29.29 10.42
N PHE A 156 1.48 28.64 10.65
CA PHE A 156 0.27 28.72 9.82
C PHE A 156 -0.99 28.81 10.71
N PRO A 157 -1.17 29.90 11.48
CA PRO A 157 -2.28 30.03 12.43
C PRO A 157 -3.65 29.99 11.74
N VAL A 158 -4.56 29.14 12.23
CA VAL A 158 -5.93 28.99 11.68
C VAL A 158 -6.73 30.27 11.84
N GLU A 159 -6.55 30.98 12.96
CA GLU A 159 -7.11 32.31 13.18
C GLU A 159 -6.03 33.29 13.64
N PRO A 160 -6.01 34.52 13.11
CA PRO A 160 -5.04 35.55 13.52
C PRO A 160 -5.04 35.81 15.03
N GLY A 161 -6.20 35.69 15.69
CA GLY A 161 -6.37 35.86 17.13
C GLY A 161 -5.87 34.70 18.00
N LEU A 162 -5.62 33.51 17.43
CA LEU A 162 -5.15 32.32 18.15
C LEU A 162 -3.63 32.07 18.04
N THR A 163 -2.90 33.00 17.42
CA THR A 163 -1.47 32.91 17.10
C THR A 163 -0.54 32.67 18.29
N LYS A 164 -0.97 32.97 19.52
CA LYS A 164 -0.15 32.82 20.75
C LYS A 164 -0.71 31.83 21.76
N SER A 165 -1.82 31.17 21.42
CA SER A 165 -2.50 30.25 22.34
C SER A 165 -2.01 28.83 22.11
N PHE A 166 -1.75 28.12 23.20
CA PHE A 166 -1.46 26.69 23.15
C PHE A 166 -2.65 25.95 22.49
N PRO A 167 -2.42 24.95 21.61
CA PRO A 167 -3.49 24.23 20.94
C PRO A 167 -4.50 23.66 21.93
N GLY A 168 -5.73 24.18 21.86
CA GLY A 168 -6.84 23.75 22.70
C GLY A 168 -7.96 23.11 21.89
N PRO A 169 -8.99 22.56 22.57
CA PRO A 169 -10.14 21.94 21.91
C PRO A 169 -10.83 22.85 20.88
N ALA A 170 -10.90 24.16 21.15
CA ALA A 170 -11.49 25.14 20.22
C ALA A 170 -10.75 25.21 18.89
N LEU A 171 -9.40 25.15 18.89
CA LEU A 171 -8.60 25.13 17.66
C LEU A 171 -8.92 23.86 16.84
N TYR A 172 -8.94 22.70 17.49
CA TYR A 172 -9.22 21.43 16.79
C TYR A 172 -10.63 21.36 16.25
N TRP A 173 -11.59 21.91 16.98
CA TRP A 173 -12.96 22.05 16.50
C TRP A 173 -13.04 22.95 15.26
N GLU A 174 -12.32 24.07 15.26
CA GLU A 174 -12.29 24.98 14.13
C GLU A 174 -11.61 24.35 12.89
N VAL A 175 -10.49 23.65 13.10
CA VAL A 175 -9.82 22.86 12.05
C VAL A 175 -10.77 21.82 11.48
N PHE A 176 -11.49 21.08 12.33
CA PHE A 176 -12.47 20.11 11.87
C PHE A 176 -13.58 20.79 11.05
N ARG A 177 -14.20 21.84 11.59
CA ARG A 177 -15.28 22.59 10.93
C ARG A 177 -14.87 23.12 9.55
N ARG A 178 -13.63 23.61 9.42
CA ARG A 178 -13.09 24.18 8.17
C ARG A 178 -12.51 23.17 7.19
N TYR A 179 -12.13 21.97 7.61
CA TYR A 179 -11.36 21.08 6.72
C TYR A 179 -11.91 19.66 6.62
N TRP A 180 -13.03 19.34 7.29
CA TRP A 180 -13.61 17.98 7.27
C TRP A 180 -13.99 17.49 5.87
N TRP A 181 -14.36 18.38 4.93
CA TRP A 181 -14.70 18.01 3.55
C TRP A 181 -13.52 17.44 2.77
N PHE A 182 -12.29 17.60 3.27
CA PHE A 182 -11.11 16.95 2.71
C PHE A 182 -11.03 15.46 3.09
N LEU A 183 -11.71 15.04 4.16
CA LEU A 183 -11.67 13.67 4.67
C LEU A 183 -12.22 12.64 3.67
N PRO A 184 -13.37 12.85 2.99
CA PRO A 184 -13.83 11.92 1.96
C PRO A 184 -12.83 11.77 0.80
N ALA A 185 -12.21 12.86 0.35
CA ALA A 185 -11.20 12.82 -0.71
C ALA A 185 -9.96 12.01 -0.26
N ALA A 186 -9.48 12.26 0.95
CA ALA A 186 -8.38 11.51 1.55
C ALA A 186 -8.73 10.02 1.74
N ALA A 187 -9.95 9.72 2.21
CA ALA A 187 -10.43 8.35 2.38
C ALA A 187 -10.48 7.59 1.04
N ILE A 188 -10.92 8.24 -0.04
CA ILE A 188 -10.90 7.66 -1.39
C ILE A 188 -9.47 7.41 -1.84
N ALA A 189 -8.56 8.37 -1.66
CA ALA A 189 -7.16 8.22 -2.01
C ALA A 189 -6.50 7.03 -1.26
N GLU A 190 -6.79 6.89 0.03
CA GLU A 190 -6.24 5.85 0.91
C GLU A 190 -7.06 4.55 0.95
N ARG A 191 -8.10 4.41 0.12
CA ARG A 191 -9.02 3.25 0.13
C ARG A 191 -8.31 1.89 0.05
N GLN A 192 -7.14 1.83 -0.57
CA GLN A 192 -6.36 0.59 -0.70
C GLN A 192 -5.79 0.14 0.64
N ALA A 193 -5.49 1.06 1.56
CA ALA A 193 -4.99 0.74 2.89
C ALA A 193 -6.05 0.06 3.77
N PHE A 194 -7.33 0.31 3.48
CA PHE A 194 -8.46 -0.35 4.14
C PHE A 194 -8.83 -1.70 3.52
N ARG A 195 -8.15 -2.14 2.45
CA ARG A 195 -8.39 -3.47 1.89
C ARG A 195 -7.71 -4.53 2.74
N LEU A 196 -8.50 -5.47 3.24
CA LEU A 196 -7.97 -6.68 3.82
C LEU A 196 -7.19 -7.42 2.74
N ALA A 197 -5.95 -7.80 3.05
CA ALA A 197 -5.16 -8.61 2.13
C ALA A 197 -5.94 -9.90 1.84
N PRO A 198 -6.15 -10.27 0.56
CA PRO A 198 -6.82 -11.52 0.24
C PRO A 198 -6.06 -12.66 0.91
N ALA A 199 -6.80 -13.60 1.51
CA ALA A 199 -6.20 -14.82 2.00
C ALA A 199 -5.43 -15.47 0.82
N PRO A 200 -4.22 -16.01 1.05
CA PRO A 200 -3.45 -16.64 -0.01
C PRO A 200 -4.32 -17.68 -0.71
N ALA A 201 -4.47 -17.54 -2.02
CA ALA A 201 -5.30 -18.41 -2.83
C ALA A 201 -4.65 -19.80 -2.91
N GLY A 202 -5.20 -20.76 -2.17
CA GLY A 202 -4.83 -22.17 -2.26
C GLY A 202 -4.78 -22.86 -0.89
N PRO A 203 -5.01 -24.18 -0.84
CA PRO A 203 -4.73 -24.95 0.37
C PRO A 203 -3.26 -24.75 0.76
N PRO A 204 -2.96 -24.66 2.07
CA PRO A 204 -1.59 -24.51 2.53
C PRO A 204 -0.75 -25.63 1.93
N ASP A 205 0.35 -25.27 1.28
CA ASP A 205 1.31 -26.24 0.77
C ASP A 205 1.80 -27.11 1.94
N THR A 206 1.28 -28.33 2.01
CA THR A 206 1.59 -29.32 3.05
C THR A 206 2.85 -30.10 2.73
N ALA A 207 3.50 -29.84 1.59
CA ALA A 207 4.75 -30.49 1.26
C ALA A 207 5.80 -30.22 2.35
N VAL A 208 6.48 -31.28 2.77
CA VAL A 208 7.55 -31.25 3.77
C VAL A 208 8.92 -31.24 3.07
N THR A 209 8.98 -30.70 1.87
CA THR A 209 10.26 -30.51 1.16
C THR A 209 11.01 -29.32 1.77
N ALA A 210 12.34 -29.37 1.74
CA ALA A 210 13.17 -28.26 2.21
C ALA A 210 12.80 -26.93 1.51
N GLU A 211 12.44 -27.01 0.23
CA GLU A 211 11.99 -25.88 -0.58
C GLU A 211 10.63 -25.34 -0.11
N ALA A 212 9.65 -26.19 0.17
CA ALA A 212 8.34 -25.76 0.69
C ALA A 212 8.45 -25.18 2.11
N ILE A 213 9.36 -25.70 2.95
CA ILE A 213 9.65 -25.15 4.28
C ILE A 213 10.33 -23.78 4.15
N ALA A 214 11.32 -23.64 3.26
CA ALA A 214 11.98 -22.36 3.00
C ALA A 214 11.01 -21.31 2.43
N ALA A 215 10.17 -21.70 1.47
CA ALA A 215 9.13 -20.85 0.90
C ALA A 215 8.10 -20.43 1.96
N ARG A 216 7.69 -21.33 2.85
CA ARG A 216 6.78 -21.04 3.97
C ARG A 216 7.42 -20.15 5.02
N LYS A 217 8.69 -20.36 5.37
CA LYS A 217 9.45 -19.49 6.28
C LYS A 217 9.64 -18.10 5.67
N ALA A 218 9.93 -18.00 4.37
CA ALA A 218 10.01 -16.73 3.66
C ALA A 218 8.64 -16.01 3.59
N ARG A 219 7.56 -16.76 3.35
CA ARG A 219 6.18 -16.25 3.34
C ARG A 219 5.74 -15.81 4.74
N ASN A 220 6.02 -16.58 5.79
CA ASN A 220 5.70 -16.25 7.17
C ASN A 220 6.59 -15.15 7.73
N ALA A 221 7.86 -15.05 7.30
CA ALA A 221 8.70 -13.89 7.57
C ALA A 221 8.12 -12.66 6.86
N ARG A 222 7.59 -12.80 5.64
CA ARG A 222 6.81 -11.73 5.01
C ARG A 222 5.48 -11.48 5.72
N VAL A 223 4.77 -12.43 6.31
CA VAL A 223 3.48 -12.14 6.97
C VAL A 223 3.66 -11.62 8.40
N GLY A 224 4.56 -12.22 9.18
CA GLY A 224 4.88 -11.84 10.56
C GLY A 224 5.83 -10.64 10.68
N LEU A 225 6.53 -10.28 9.60
CA LEU A 225 7.34 -9.05 9.47
C LEU A 225 6.98 -8.24 8.22
N GLY A 226 5.77 -8.37 7.64
CA GLY A 226 5.23 -7.38 6.70
C GLY A 226 4.58 -7.82 5.39
N GLY A 227 3.25 -7.73 5.32
CA GLY A 227 2.59 -7.35 4.06
C GLY A 227 3.07 -5.98 3.55
N GLY A 228 3.61 -5.18 4.46
CA GLY A 228 4.71 -4.23 4.27
C GLY A 228 5.44 -4.19 5.61
N GLY A 229 6.78 -4.16 5.63
CA GLY A 229 7.56 -4.34 6.88
C GLY A 229 7.11 -3.48 8.06
N THR A 230 7.63 -3.71 9.26
CA THR A 230 7.57 -2.72 10.36
C THR A 230 7.94 -1.30 9.86
N MET A 231 8.72 -1.20 8.80
CA MET A 231 9.07 0.03 8.09
C MET A 231 8.05 0.58 7.10
N ALA A 232 7.08 -0.17 6.60
CA ALA A 232 6.08 0.34 5.66
C ALA A 232 5.22 1.49 6.24
N PRO A 233 4.64 1.38 7.45
CA PRO A 233 3.96 2.53 8.07
C PRO A 233 4.96 3.67 8.36
N TYR A 234 6.19 3.32 8.75
CA TYR A 234 7.24 4.31 9.03
C TYR A 234 7.64 5.14 7.81
N ARG A 235 7.70 4.55 6.61
CA ARG A 235 8.03 5.27 5.37
C ARG A 235 6.99 6.35 5.03
N ASN A 236 5.71 6.07 5.24
CA ASN A 236 4.66 7.06 5.03
C ASN A 236 4.77 8.21 6.05
N VAL A 237 5.03 7.89 7.31
CA VAL A 237 5.24 8.88 8.38
C VAL A 237 6.45 9.77 8.07
N VAL A 238 7.61 9.17 7.78
CA VAL A 238 8.84 9.90 7.42
C VAL A 238 8.63 10.79 6.21
N ARG A 239 7.94 10.30 5.18
CA ARG A 239 7.60 11.12 4.00
C ARG A 239 6.78 12.35 4.37
N LEU A 240 5.78 12.19 5.24
CA LEU A 240 4.94 13.29 5.72
C LEU A 240 5.75 14.29 6.57
N HIS A 241 6.71 13.80 7.37
CA HIS A 241 7.63 14.64 8.16
C HIS A 241 8.57 15.48 7.29
N LEU A 242 9.15 14.87 6.27
CA LEU A 242 10.03 15.57 5.33
C LEU A 242 9.27 16.68 4.58
N LEU A 243 7.98 16.50 4.29
CA LEU A 243 7.14 17.54 3.72
C LEU A 243 6.95 18.72 4.67
N ILE A 244 6.76 18.48 5.97
CA ILE A 244 6.62 19.55 6.97
C ILE A 244 7.92 20.37 7.07
N PHE A 245 9.09 19.70 7.08
CA PHE A 245 10.37 20.40 7.03
C PHE A 245 10.57 21.17 5.73
N PHE A 246 10.12 20.61 4.60
CA PHE A 246 10.11 21.31 3.32
C PHE A 246 9.23 22.57 3.36
N PHE A 247 8.02 22.50 3.92
CA PHE A 247 7.14 23.66 4.09
C PHE A 247 7.75 24.73 4.98
N ALA A 248 8.38 24.33 6.09
CA ALA A 248 9.08 25.26 6.97
C ALA A 248 10.22 25.97 6.22
N GLY A 249 11.02 25.23 5.44
CA GLY A 249 12.08 25.79 4.60
C GLY A 249 11.54 26.72 3.49
N ALA A 250 10.47 26.31 2.81
CA ALA A 250 9.84 27.11 1.74
C ALA A 250 9.25 28.42 2.28
N HIS A 251 8.63 28.38 3.46
CA HIS A 251 8.12 29.57 4.15
C HIS A 251 9.26 30.52 4.54
N LEU A 252 10.37 30.00 5.09
CA LEU A 252 11.56 30.82 5.38
C LEU A 252 12.16 31.45 4.11
N ALA A 253 12.06 30.76 2.98
CA ALA A 253 12.51 31.26 1.67
C ALA A 253 11.52 32.20 0.96
N LYS A 254 10.34 32.46 1.54
CA LYS A 254 9.26 33.27 0.94
C LYS A 254 8.88 32.84 -0.49
N LEU A 255 8.94 31.54 -0.78
CA LEU A 255 8.58 31.01 -2.08
C LEU A 255 7.07 31.18 -2.32
N ASP A 256 6.68 31.47 -3.57
CA ASP A 256 5.28 31.69 -3.94
C ASP A 256 4.39 30.50 -3.56
N ASN A 257 3.25 30.82 -2.94
CA ASN A 257 2.28 29.84 -2.41
C ASN A 257 1.86 28.80 -3.45
N PHE A 258 1.71 29.21 -4.72
CA PHE A 258 1.30 28.31 -5.80
C PHE A 258 2.35 27.23 -6.12
N LEU A 259 3.63 27.59 -6.12
CA LEU A 259 4.72 26.68 -6.48
C LEU A 259 4.91 25.61 -5.41
N VAL A 260 4.78 26.00 -4.14
CA VAL A 260 4.74 25.08 -2.99
C VAL A 260 3.53 24.14 -3.09
N TYR A 261 2.35 24.67 -3.43
CA TYR A 261 1.13 23.88 -3.60
C TYR A 261 1.27 22.83 -4.72
N ALA A 262 1.82 23.22 -5.86
CA ALA A 262 2.03 22.34 -7.02
C ALA A 262 3.00 21.21 -6.69
N VAL A 263 4.13 21.51 -6.02
CA VAL A 263 5.13 20.50 -5.63
C VAL A 263 4.53 19.50 -4.64
N VAL A 264 3.82 19.97 -3.61
CA VAL A 264 3.24 19.07 -2.60
C VAL A 264 2.16 18.20 -3.21
N SER A 265 1.30 18.79 -4.05
CA SER A 265 0.24 18.05 -4.73
C SER A 265 0.83 16.99 -5.68
N ALA A 266 1.90 17.33 -6.40
CA ALA A 266 2.65 16.40 -7.23
C ALA A 266 3.32 15.30 -6.38
N VAL A 267 3.91 15.61 -5.23
CA VAL A 267 4.48 14.58 -4.38
C VAL A 267 3.37 13.67 -3.88
N TYR A 268 2.30 14.20 -3.29
CA TYR A 268 1.33 13.40 -2.53
C TYR A 268 0.39 12.60 -3.41
N PHE A 269 -0.19 13.23 -4.41
CA PHE A 269 -1.30 12.68 -5.18
C PHE A 269 -0.87 12.17 -6.56
N PHE A 270 0.29 12.59 -7.07
CA PHE A 270 0.74 12.10 -8.36
C PHE A 270 1.03 10.59 -8.25
N PRO A 271 0.48 9.77 -9.16
CA PRO A 271 0.68 8.34 -9.13
C PRO A 271 2.09 7.99 -9.65
N TRP A 272 3.13 8.26 -8.86
CA TRP A 272 4.55 7.97 -9.17
C TRP A 272 4.81 6.53 -9.61
N ARG A 273 3.91 5.63 -9.21
CA ARG A 273 3.89 4.24 -9.69
C ARG A 273 3.71 4.11 -11.19
N LEU A 274 3.13 5.09 -11.89
CA LEU A 274 3.00 5.09 -13.36
C LEU A 274 4.32 5.42 -14.05
N LEU A 275 5.16 6.26 -13.44
CA LEU A 275 6.46 6.66 -13.97
C LEU A 275 7.58 5.63 -13.72
N ARG A 276 7.41 4.75 -12.73
CA ARG A 276 8.29 3.58 -12.60
C ARG A 276 8.05 2.65 -13.79
N ARG A 277 8.85 2.85 -14.85
CA ARG A 277 9.02 1.88 -15.95
C ARG A 277 9.25 0.51 -15.32
N ALA A 278 8.52 -0.49 -15.80
CA ALA A 278 8.86 -1.87 -15.53
C ALA A 278 10.30 -2.02 -16.02
N ALA A 279 11.25 -2.16 -15.10
CA ALA A 279 12.57 -2.63 -15.47
C ALA A 279 12.34 -3.94 -16.21
N ALA A 280 12.59 -3.94 -17.52
CA ALA A 280 12.45 -5.13 -18.33
C ALA A 280 13.34 -6.18 -17.68
N VAL A 281 12.73 -7.26 -17.21
CA VAL A 281 13.46 -8.45 -16.81
C VAL A 281 14.27 -8.84 -18.06
N PRO A 282 15.61 -8.81 -18.04
CA PRO A 282 16.38 -9.27 -19.17
C PRO A 282 15.93 -10.70 -19.45
N ALA A 283 15.46 -10.94 -20.67
CA ALA A 283 15.10 -12.28 -21.10
C ALA A 283 16.31 -13.15 -20.84
N ALA A 284 16.14 -14.18 -20.01
CA ALA A 284 17.17 -15.19 -19.83
C ALA A 284 17.44 -15.80 -21.20
N SER A 285 18.58 -15.44 -21.80
CA SER A 285 19.13 -16.09 -22.97
C SER A 285 19.63 -17.46 -22.50
N GLY A 286 18.83 -18.49 -22.77
CA GLY A 286 19.28 -19.88 -22.82
C GLY A 286 19.98 -20.16 -24.13
#